data_AF-A0A8S0FNR7-F1
#
_entry.id   AF-A0A8S0FNR7-F1
#
_cell.length_a   1.000
_cell.length_b   1.000
_cell.length_c   1.000
_cell.angle_alpha   90.00
_cell.angle_beta   90.00
_cell.angle_gamma   90.00
#
_symmetry.space_group_name_H-M   'P 1'
#
loop_
_entity.id
_entity.type
_entity.pdbx_description
1 polymer ?
#
loop_
_entity_poly.entity_id
_entity_poly.type
_entity_poly.pdbx_seq_one_letter_code
_entity_poly.pdbx_strand_id
1 'polypeptide(L)' 'MMQIIGGDVVGMSVVPEVISARHCELKVVAVSAITNMAEGLSDVKLSHAQTLAAAELSKQNFINLICGFLRKIA' A
#
# COMPACT_ATOMS: atom_id res chain seq x y z
N MET A 1 -11.65 14.04 -6.77
CA MET A 1 -10.51 14.47 -7.63
C MET A 1 -9.60 13.30 -7.97
N MET A 2 -9.03 12.57 -7.00
CA MET A 2 -8.07 11.48 -7.30
C MET A 2 -8.62 10.39 -8.23
N GLN A 3 -9.87 9.97 -8.07
CA GLN A 3 -10.50 9.02 -8.99
C GLN A 3 -10.64 9.58 -10.43
N ILE A 4 -10.85 10.90 -10.58
CA ILE A 4 -10.96 11.56 -11.90
C ILE A 4 -9.60 11.54 -12.62
N ILE A 5 -8.50 11.70 -11.90
CA ILE A 5 -7.14 11.60 -12.45
C ILE A 5 -6.64 10.15 -12.57
N GLY A 6 -7.51 9.15 -12.33
CA GLY A 6 -7.19 7.73 -12.50
C GLY A 6 -6.43 7.08 -11.35
N GLY A 7 -6.45 7.65 -10.14
CA GLY A 7 -5.85 7.03 -8.97
C GLY A 7 -6.78 6.00 -8.30
N ASP A 8 -6.29 4.78 -8.10
CA ASP A 8 -7.03 3.69 -7.43
C ASP A 8 -6.76 3.63 -5.92
N VAL A 9 -5.56 4.02 -5.49
CA VAL A 9 -5.10 4.00 -4.09
C VAL A 9 -4.37 5.31 -3.78
N VAL A 10 -4.60 5.85 -2.59
CA VAL A 10 -3.93 7.06 -2.09
C VAL A 10 -3.11 6.76 -0.84
N GLY A 11 -1.89 7.31 -0.78
CA GLY A 11 -0.99 7.18 0.36
C GLY A 11 -0.03 8.38 0.43
N MET A 12 0.79 8.42 1.49
CA MET A 12 1.71 9.54 1.78
C MET A 12 3.19 9.18 1.64
N SER A 13 3.51 8.05 0.99
CA SER A 13 4.86 7.50 0.82
C SER A 13 5.00 6.85 -0.55
N VAL A 14 5.92 5.87 -0.72
CA VAL A 14 6.17 5.06 -1.92
C VAL A 14 6.82 5.82 -3.06
N VAL A 15 6.27 6.95 -3.49
CA VAL A 15 6.74 7.70 -4.66
C VAL A 15 8.20 8.14 -4.53
N PRO A 16 8.64 8.78 -3.41
CA PRO A 16 10.04 9.18 -3.25
C PRO A 16 11.02 8.00 -3.32
N GLU A 17 10.68 6.88 -2.67
CA GLU A 17 11.50 5.67 -2.61
C GLU A 17 11.61 5.00 -3.99
N VAL A 18 10.48 4.89 -4.72
CA VAL A 18 10.44 4.35 -6.07
C VAL A 18 11.30 5.19 -7.02
N ILE A 19 11.15 6.52 -7.02
CA ILE A 19 11.93 7.41 -7.88
C ILE A 19 13.43 7.22 -7.62
N SER A 20 13.83 7.18 -6.34
CA SER A 20 15.22 6.99 -5.94
C SER A 20 15.77 5.62 -6.37
N ALA A 21 15.00 4.55 -6.20
CA ALA A 21 15.37 3.21 -6.61
C ALA A 21 15.51 3.09 -8.13
N ARG A 22 14.60 3.71 -8.90
CA ARG A 22 14.68 3.69 -10.37
C ARG A 22 15.84 4.53 -10.90
N HIS A 23 16.21 5.62 -10.22
CA HIS A 23 17.39 6.42 -10.56
C HIS A 23 18.69 5.58 -10.52
N CYS A 24 18.80 4.61 -9.61
CA CYS A 24 19.94 3.67 -9.55
C CYS A 24 19.64 2.30 -10.17
N GLU A 25 18.67 2.23 -11.10
CA GLU A 25 18.30 1.04 -11.87
C GLU A 25 17.79 -0.17 -11.05
N LEU A 26 17.51 0.02 -9.76
CA LEU A 26 17.01 -1.03 -8.86
C LEU A 26 15.57 -1.39 -9.26
N LYS A 27 15.32 -2.67 -9.56
CA LYS A 27 13.98 -3.20 -9.87
C LYS A 27 13.07 -3.13 -8.65
N VAL A 28 11.88 -2.54 -8.79
CA VAL A 28 10.95 -2.34 -7.67
C VAL A 28 9.69 -3.17 -7.84
N VAL A 29 9.22 -3.73 -6.73
CA VAL A 29 7.85 -4.24 -6.54
C VAL A 29 7.28 -3.53 -5.32
N ALA A 30 6.06 -3.02 -5.41
CA ALA A 30 5.37 -2.34 -4.31
C ALA A 30 3.99 -2.98 -4.07
N VAL A 31 3.57 -3.03 -2.81
CA VAL A 31 2.26 -3.57 -2.40
C VAL A 31 1.69 -2.65 -1.32
N SER A 32 0.43 -2.26 -1.46
CA SER A 32 -0.28 -1.44 -0.47
C SER A 32 -1.27 -2.29 0.32
N ALA A 33 -1.25 -2.17 1.66
CA ALA A 33 -2.31 -2.69 2.52
C ALA A 33 -3.42 -1.63 2.62
N ILE A 34 -4.62 -1.94 2.12
CA ILE A 34 -5.76 -1.02 2.23
C ILE A 34 -6.29 -1.05 3.65
N THR A 35 -6.20 0.08 4.34
CA THR A 35 -6.64 0.24 5.73
C THR A 35 -8.02 0.89 5.85
N ASN A 36 -8.49 1.57 4.81
CA ASN A 36 -9.74 2.31 4.79
C ASN A 36 -10.13 2.70 3.36
N MET A 37 -11.40 3.06 3.19
CA MET A 37 -11.82 3.83 2.02
C MET A 37 -11.30 5.26 2.10
N ALA A 38 -11.10 5.93 0.97
CA ALA A 38 -10.71 7.33 0.95
C ALA A 38 -11.79 8.21 1.59
N GLU A 39 -11.38 9.39 2.06
CA GLU A 39 -12.28 10.37 2.69
C GLU A 39 -13.52 10.64 1.81
N GLY A 40 -14.70 10.59 2.40
CA GLY A 40 -15.99 10.77 1.71
C GLY A 40 -16.50 9.56 0.93
N LEU A 41 -15.81 8.41 0.95
CA LEU A 41 -16.26 7.17 0.29
C LEU A 41 -16.85 6.13 1.26
N SER A 42 -16.91 6.42 2.56
CA SER A 42 -17.57 5.61 3.57
C SER A 42 -17.92 6.44 4.81
N ASP A 43 -18.64 5.85 5.77
CA ASP A 43 -18.99 6.46 7.06
C ASP A 43 -17.87 6.33 8.12
N VAL A 44 -16.70 5.80 7.76
CA VAL A 44 -15.61 5.54 8.70
C VAL A 44 -14.73 6.78 8.88
N LYS A 45 -14.61 7.27 10.11
CA LYS A 45 -13.69 8.37 10.44
C LYS A 45 -12.22 7.95 10.33
N LEU A 46 -11.45 8.70 9.56
CA LEU A 46 -10.03 8.46 9.36
C LEU A 46 -9.20 8.89 10.59
N SER A 47 -8.29 8.02 11.03
CA SER A 47 -7.31 8.33 12.07
C SER A 47 -6.11 7.39 11.99
N HIS A 48 -4.96 7.83 12.51
CA HIS A 48 -3.78 6.97 12.55
C HIS A 48 -4.01 5.68 13.36
N ALA A 49 -4.73 5.77 14.48
CA ALA A 49 -5.09 4.61 15.29
C ALA A 49 -5.95 3.60 14.50
N GLN A 50 -6.91 4.09 13.72
CA GLN A 50 -7.73 3.25 12.83
C GLN A 50 -6.86 2.58 11.75
N THR A 51 -5.91 3.31 11.16
CA THR A 51 -4.97 2.77 10.17
C THR A 51 -4.19 1.58 10.74
N LEU A 52 -3.62 1.74 11.95
CA LEU A 52 -2.87 0.68 12.61
C LEU A 52 -3.73 -0.56 12.89
N ALA A 53 -4.95 -0.36 13.39
CA ALA A 53 -5.86 -1.45 13.69
C ALA A 53 -6.29 -2.23 12.43
N ALA A 54 -6.63 -1.52 11.35
CA ALA A 54 -7.08 -2.14 10.10
C ALA A 54 -5.94 -2.85 9.35
N ALA A 55 -4.70 -2.38 9.48
CA ALA A 55 -3.55 -3.03 8.87
C ALA A 55 -3.37 -4.49 9.34
N GLU A 56 -3.71 -4.77 10.61
CA GLU A 56 -3.62 -6.11 11.21
C GLU A 56 -4.50 -7.13 10.47
N LEU A 57 -5.65 -6.69 9.90
CA LEU A 57 -6.55 -7.56 9.12
C LEU A 57 -5.88 -8.16 7.88
N SER A 58 -4.95 -7.41 7.27
CA SER A 58 -4.23 -7.82 6.05
C SER A 58 -2.91 -8.52 6.34
N LYS A 59 -2.43 -8.50 7.59
CA LYS A 59 -1.08 -8.89 7.96
C LYS A 59 -0.72 -10.31 7.54
N GLN A 60 -1.56 -11.30 7.85
CA GLN A 60 -1.24 -12.69 7.52
C GLN A 60 -1.22 -12.92 6.01
N ASN A 61 -2.13 -12.28 5.26
CA ASN A 61 -2.11 -12.33 3.80
C ASN A 61 -0.86 -11.67 3.23
N PHE A 62 -0.40 -10.57 3.82
CA PHE A 62 0.82 -9.87 3.42
C PHE A 62 2.06 -10.74 3.65
N ILE A 63 2.16 -11.38 4.82
CA ILE A 63 3.24 -12.33 5.14
C ILE A 63 3.24 -13.47 4.13
N ASN A 64 2.07 -14.08 3.88
CA ASN A 64 1.95 -15.19 2.94
C ASN A 64 2.32 -14.78 1.51
N LEU A 65 1.95 -13.56 1.09
CA LEU A 65 2.29 -13.00 -0.21
C LEU A 65 3.80 -12.83 -0.36
N ILE A 66 4.46 -12.17 0.59
CA ILE A 66 5.91 -11.95 0.54
C ILE A 66 6.67 -13.28 0.61
N CYS A 67 6.34 -14.16 1.56
CA CYS A 67 6.99 -15.48 1.68
C CYS A 67 6.71 -16.38 0.46
N GLY A 68 5.54 -16.25 -0.15
CA GLY A 68 5.19 -16.91 -1.41
C GLY A 68 6.01 -16.39 -2.58
N PHE A 69 6.17 -15.07 -2.68
CA PHE A 69 7.00 -14.41 -3.69
C PHE A 69 8.47 -14.82 -3.54
N LEU A 70 9.02 -14.75 -2.32
CA LEU A 70 10.40 -15.16 -2.02
C LEU A 70 10.69 -16.60 -2.43
N ARG A 71 9.79 -17.54 -2.13
CA ARG A 71 9.95 -18.95 -2.53
C ARG A 71 9.96 -19.21 -4.03
N LYS A 72 9.43 -18.29 -4.84
CA LYS A 72 9.39 -18.43 -6.31
C LYS A 72 10.54 -17.71 -7.01
N ILE A 73 11.19 -16.76 -6.33
CA ILE A 73 12.28 -15.95 -6.89
C ILE A 73 13.66 -16.37 -6.36
N ALA A 74 13.71 -17.02 -5.19
CA ALA A 74 14.88 -17.76 -4.72
C ALA A 74 15.01 -19.08 -5.47
#